data_AF-A0A917MWE7-F1
#
_entry.id   AF-A0A917MWE7-F1
#
_cell.length_a   1.000
_cell.length_b   1.000
_cell.length_c   1.000
_cell.angle_alpha   90.00
_cell.angle_beta   90.00
_cell.angle_gamma   90.00
#
_symmetry.space_group_name_H-M   'P 1'
#
loop_
_entity.id
_entity.type
_entity.pdbx_description
1 polymer ?
#
loop_
_entity_poly.entity_id
_entity_poly.type
_entity_poly.pdbx_seq_one_letter_code
_entity_poly.pdbx_strand_id
1 'polypeptide(L)'
;MKPLNFIKTREQNLFVYNFFYDRFQNPIIEKSWSGLYEKAPYEEDEKNPYYNFAINNNLAEDNIIYITLVWQLLKSKTAFAIPNYYRDEAKDILNKAFHFIKWEYDLEYEHMMTEPQDNGFVKSRSCITISPEPSSWEQEHKHLAGLFEIEKYQDIIGLELATFGDASSEITFFGLDNYNLKLVNQLSTNEKPTLDEILGERDIFIDLLIGQDMGYYSCITIKAKEDIWETLNTLTIELYKKGLNYEQNLHNIESIDDFATEMKTIINL
;
A
#
# COMPACT_ATOMS: atom_id res chain seq x y z
N MET A 1 10.81 -6.69 -16.95
CA MET A 1 10.51 -5.90 -15.76
C MET A 1 10.93 -4.48 -16.05
N LYS A 2 10.11 -3.49 -15.70
CA LYS A 2 10.44 -2.07 -15.84
C LYS A 2 11.04 -1.49 -14.54
N PRO A 3 11.95 -0.50 -14.65
CA PRO A 3 12.50 0.17 -13.48
C PRO A 3 11.48 1.10 -12.80
N LEU A 4 11.52 1.17 -11.47
CA LEU A 4 10.76 2.12 -10.65
C LEU A 4 11.47 3.49 -10.67
N ASN A 5 11.07 4.37 -11.58
CA ASN A 5 11.68 5.70 -11.72
C ASN A 5 10.87 6.74 -10.94
N PHE A 6 11.33 7.08 -9.73
CA PHE A 6 10.72 8.14 -8.94
C PHE A 6 11.07 9.53 -9.48
N ILE A 7 10.11 10.45 -9.46
CA ILE A 7 10.31 11.87 -9.68
C ILE A 7 10.53 12.52 -8.32
N LYS A 8 11.69 13.16 -8.14
CA LYS A 8 12.02 13.88 -6.92
C LYS A 8 11.67 15.36 -7.06
N THR A 9 10.85 15.87 -6.15
CA THR A 9 10.51 17.28 -6.02
C THR A 9 10.71 17.73 -4.56
N ARG A 10 10.38 18.99 -4.28
CA ARG A 10 10.39 19.56 -2.94
C ARG A 10 9.14 20.38 -2.73
N GLU A 11 8.42 20.09 -1.65
CA GLU A 11 7.19 20.79 -1.25
C GLU A 11 7.37 21.29 0.17
N GLN A 12 7.39 22.61 0.36
CA GLN A 12 7.65 23.22 1.67
C GLN A 12 8.96 22.68 2.29
N ASN A 13 8.86 22.00 3.43
CA ASN A 13 9.98 21.41 4.17
C ASN A 13 10.19 19.92 3.87
N LEU A 14 9.45 19.34 2.90
CA LEU A 14 9.48 17.92 2.59
C LEU A 14 10.13 17.66 1.22
N PHE A 15 10.96 16.62 1.17
CA PHE A 15 11.26 15.94 -0.08
C PHE A 15 10.09 15.05 -0.46
N VAL A 16 9.71 15.10 -1.72
CA VAL A 16 8.59 14.32 -2.26
C VAL A 16 9.13 13.45 -3.40
N TYR A 17 8.80 12.17 -3.35
CA TYR A 17 9.19 11.18 -4.35
C TYR A 17 7.94 10.50 -4.88
N ASN A 18 7.72 10.67 -6.17
CA ASN A 18 6.50 10.25 -6.83
C ASN A 18 6.80 9.20 -7.89
N PHE A 19 6.10 8.08 -7.84
CA PHE A 19 6.10 7.07 -8.89
C PHE A 19 4.67 6.84 -9.37
N PHE A 20 4.40 7.12 -10.64
CA PHE A 20 3.07 7.03 -11.24
C PHE A 20 3.10 6.04 -12.40
N TYR A 21 2.09 5.17 -12.48
CA TYR A 21 2.13 4.08 -13.43
C TYR A 21 0.74 3.55 -13.82
N ASP A 22 0.53 3.39 -15.13
CA ASP A 22 -0.62 2.68 -15.67
C ASP A 22 -0.26 1.21 -15.88
N ARG A 23 -0.55 0.39 -14.86
CA ARG A 23 -0.26 -1.05 -14.86
C ARG A 23 -0.97 -1.84 -15.96
N PHE A 24 -2.09 -1.35 -16.51
CA PHE A 24 -2.84 -2.06 -17.54
C PHE A 24 -2.18 -1.96 -18.91
N GLN A 25 -1.64 -0.78 -19.25
CA GLN A 25 -0.94 -0.58 -20.54
C GLN A 25 0.54 -0.88 -20.43
N ASN A 26 1.09 -0.71 -19.25
CA ASN A 26 2.49 -0.83 -18.96
C ASN A 26 2.53 -1.56 -17.62
N PRO A 27 2.71 -2.88 -17.51
CA PRO A 27 2.91 -3.53 -16.21
C PRO A 27 4.39 -3.49 -15.79
N ILE A 28 4.70 -3.52 -14.50
CA ILE A 28 6.10 -3.51 -14.01
C ILE A 28 6.73 -4.85 -14.29
N ILE A 29 6.04 -5.92 -13.93
CA ILE A 29 6.32 -7.29 -14.29
C ILE A 29 5.69 -7.53 -15.67
N GLU A 30 6.53 -7.64 -16.69
CA GLU A 30 6.11 -7.76 -18.09
C GLU A 30 5.73 -9.20 -18.46
N LYS A 31 6.13 -10.17 -17.62
CA LYS A 31 5.81 -11.58 -17.79
C LYS A 31 5.29 -12.15 -16.48
N SER A 32 4.05 -12.60 -16.50
CA SER A 32 3.41 -13.25 -15.35
C SER A 32 3.52 -14.76 -15.42
N TRP A 33 3.50 -15.41 -14.27
CA TRP A 33 3.36 -16.85 -14.16
C TRP A 33 1.94 -17.29 -14.55
N SER A 34 1.83 -18.22 -15.51
CA SER A 34 0.52 -18.67 -16.03
C SER A 34 -0.35 -19.35 -14.98
N GLY A 35 0.25 -19.92 -13.92
CA GLY A 35 -0.47 -20.56 -12.82
C GLY A 35 -1.43 -19.63 -12.06
N LEU A 36 -1.23 -18.31 -12.12
CA LEU A 36 -2.18 -17.33 -11.56
C LEU A 36 -3.58 -17.41 -12.20
N TYR A 37 -3.68 -17.92 -13.43
CA TYR A 37 -4.93 -18.04 -14.18
C TYR A 37 -5.57 -19.43 -14.08
N GLU A 38 -4.88 -20.40 -13.48
CA GLU A 38 -5.34 -21.79 -13.38
C GLU A 38 -6.22 -22.03 -12.16
N LYS A 39 -6.07 -21.22 -11.09
CA LYS A 39 -6.92 -21.27 -9.90
C LYS A 39 -7.74 -19.99 -9.77
N ALA A 40 -9.00 -20.13 -9.34
CA ALA A 40 -9.81 -18.97 -8.99
C ALA A 40 -9.24 -18.28 -7.73
N PRO A 41 -9.19 -16.94 -7.68
CA PRO A 41 -8.55 -16.22 -6.59
C PRO A 41 -9.21 -16.41 -5.22
N TYR A 42 -10.47 -16.85 -5.18
CA TYR A 42 -11.28 -17.01 -3.98
C TYR A 42 -11.34 -18.45 -3.44
N GLU A 43 -10.58 -19.39 -4.00
CA GLU A 43 -10.45 -20.70 -3.38
C GLU A 43 -9.60 -20.55 -2.10
N GLU A 44 -10.22 -20.80 -0.94
CA GLU A 44 -9.56 -20.84 0.36
C GLU A 44 -8.57 -22.02 0.41
N ASP A 45 -7.37 -21.76 -0.10
CA ASP A 45 -6.19 -22.60 0.01
C ASP A 45 -5.13 -21.77 0.73
N GLU A 46 -4.58 -22.27 1.83
CA GLU A 46 -3.51 -21.60 2.60
C GLU A 46 -2.29 -21.28 1.72
N LYS A 47 -2.15 -21.94 0.56
CA LYS A 47 -1.09 -21.68 -0.40
C LYS A 47 -1.45 -20.65 -1.47
N ASN A 48 -2.71 -20.20 -1.55
CA ASN A 48 -3.17 -19.29 -2.59
C ASN A 48 -2.34 -17.99 -2.57
N PRO A 49 -1.76 -17.58 -3.73
CA PRO A 49 -1.01 -16.34 -3.85
C PRO A 49 -1.77 -15.09 -3.37
N TYR A 50 -3.09 -15.10 -3.45
CA TYR A 50 -3.93 -13.99 -3.02
C TYR A 50 -3.76 -13.71 -1.52
N TYR A 51 -3.95 -14.72 -0.67
CA TYR A 51 -3.87 -14.54 0.78
C TYR A 51 -2.44 -14.36 1.32
N ASN A 52 -1.42 -14.86 0.60
CA ASN A 52 -0.04 -14.81 1.07
C ASN A 52 0.73 -13.59 0.57
N PHE A 53 0.37 -13.08 -0.61
CA PHE A 53 1.15 -12.09 -1.33
C PHE A 53 0.30 -10.96 -1.91
N ALA A 54 -1.03 -10.98 -1.69
CA ALA A 54 -1.94 -9.99 -2.29
C ALA A 54 -1.83 -9.99 -3.83
N ILE A 55 -1.62 -11.16 -4.43
CA ILE A 55 -1.47 -11.37 -5.88
C ILE A 55 -2.62 -12.25 -6.39
N ASN A 56 -3.30 -11.80 -7.43
CA ASN A 56 -4.23 -12.62 -8.21
C ASN A 56 -4.10 -12.33 -9.71
N ASN A 57 -4.92 -12.97 -10.54
CA ASN A 57 -4.92 -12.76 -11.98
C ASN A 57 -5.34 -11.34 -12.42
N ASN A 58 -5.95 -10.53 -11.55
CA ASN A 58 -6.27 -9.12 -11.83
C ASN A 58 -5.13 -8.18 -11.40
N LEU A 59 -4.65 -8.31 -10.16
CA LEU A 59 -3.59 -7.49 -9.56
C LEU A 59 -2.18 -7.84 -10.06
N ALA A 60 -2.02 -9.06 -10.57
CA ALA A 60 -0.77 -9.61 -11.05
C ALA A 60 0.38 -9.45 -10.03
N GLU A 61 1.60 -9.76 -10.48
CA GLU A 61 2.78 -9.72 -9.63
C GLU A 61 3.32 -8.31 -9.41
N ASP A 62 2.80 -7.28 -10.10
CA ASP A 62 3.19 -5.89 -9.87
C ASP A 62 3.06 -5.49 -8.41
N ASN A 63 1.99 -5.96 -7.75
CA ASN A 63 1.72 -5.62 -6.37
C ASN A 63 2.89 -5.98 -5.44
N ILE A 64 3.54 -7.15 -5.64
CA ILE A 64 4.66 -7.60 -4.80
C ILE A 64 5.80 -6.57 -4.76
N ILE A 65 6.02 -5.86 -5.86
CA ILE A 65 7.08 -4.86 -5.99
C ILE A 65 6.73 -3.65 -5.13
N TYR A 66 5.48 -3.19 -5.18
CA TYR A 66 5.01 -2.05 -4.39
C TYR A 66 5.06 -2.34 -2.90
N ILE A 67 4.41 -3.42 -2.46
CA ILE A 67 4.36 -3.75 -1.03
C ILE A 67 5.73 -4.12 -0.47
N THR A 68 6.63 -4.69 -1.28
CA THR A 68 8.02 -4.93 -0.85
C THR A 68 8.77 -3.61 -0.71
N LEU A 69 8.63 -2.67 -1.63
CA LEU A 69 9.25 -1.35 -1.47
C LEU A 69 8.79 -0.66 -0.19
N VAL A 70 7.47 -0.65 0.06
CA VAL A 70 6.89 -0.07 1.29
C VAL A 70 7.46 -0.78 2.52
N TRP A 71 7.41 -2.11 2.57
CA TRP A 71 7.96 -2.87 3.69
C TRP A 71 9.42 -2.56 3.97
N GLN A 72 10.25 -2.48 2.93
CA GLN A 72 11.68 -2.26 3.08
C GLN A 72 12.01 -0.88 3.65
N LEU A 73 11.18 0.12 3.36
CA LEU A 73 11.28 1.45 3.96
C LEU A 73 10.78 1.51 5.41
N LEU A 74 9.87 0.59 5.79
CA LEU A 74 9.23 0.56 7.11
C LEU A 74 9.86 -0.43 8.11
N LYS A 75 10.52 -1.50 7.65
CA LYS A 75 10.92 -2.66 8.48
C LYS A 75 11.84 -2.35 9.68
N SER A 76 12.52 -1.21 9.67
CA SER A 76 13.40 -0.74 10.76
C SER A 76 12.79 0.38 11.60
N LYS A 77 11.51 0.70 11.37
CA LYS A 77 10.79 1.82 11.99
C LYS A 77 9.60 1.29 12.79
N THR A 78 9.08 2.12 13.69
CA THR A 78 7.73 1.89 14.22
C THR A 78 6.73 2.30 13.15
N ALA A 79 5.99 1.34 12.60
CA ALA A 79 5.18 1.57 11.42
C ALA A 79 3.68 1.56 11.73
N PHE A 80 2.93 2.46 11.10
CA PHE A 80 1.48 2.51 11.17
C PHE A 80 0.87 2.62 9.78
N ALA A 81 -0.37 2.19 9.62
CA ALA A 81 -1.10 2.33 8.37
C ALA A 81 -2.58 2.69 8.56
N ILE A 82 -3.15 3.33 7.55
CA ILE A 82 -4.57 3.68 7.43
C ILE A 82 -5.06 3.08 6.11
N PRO A 83 -5.89 2.01 6.14
CA PRO A 83 -6.60 1.55 4.94
C PRO A 83 -7.77 2.51 4.69
N ASN A 84 -7.76 3.24 3.57
CA ASN A 84 -8.81 4.21 3.28
C ASN A 84 -10.16 3.49 3.23
N TYR A 85 -11.20 4.04 3.89
CA TYR A 85 -12.56 3.49 4.04
C TYR A 85 -12.71 2.13 4.78
N TYR A 86 -11.77 1.19 4.62
CA TYR A 86 -11.92 -0.23 4.95
C TYR A 86 -11.39 -0.59 6.35
N ARG A 87 -11.71 0.25 7.34
CA ARG A 87 -11.27 0.06 8.74
C ARG A 87 -11.71 -1.29 9.31
N ASP A 88 -12.94 -1.70 9.03
CA ASP A 88 -13.58 -2.81 9.74
C ASP A 88 -13.18 -4.15 9.14
N GLU A 89 -13.11 -4.18 7.82
CA GLU A 89 -12.51 -5.27 7.05
C GLU A 89 -11.05 -5.47 7.45
N ALA A 90 -10.26 -4.40 7.56
CA ALA A 90 -8.89 -4.48 8.02
C ALA A 90 -8.77 -5.01 9.45
N LYS A 91 -9.64 -4.57 10.37
CA LYS A 91 -9.67 -5.09 11.75
C LYS A 91 -9.92 -6.60 11.76
N ASP A 92 -10.90 -7.06 10.98
CA ASP A 92 -11.29 -8.46 10.96
C ASP A 92 -10.21 -9.34 10.32
N ILE A 93 -9.59 -8.89 9.22
CA ILE A 93 -8.50 -9.61 8.54
C ILE A 93 -7.23 -9.65 9.39
N LEU A 94 -6.81 -8.50 9.94
CA LEU A 94 -5.59 -8.39 10.73
C LEU A 94 -5.74 -9.00 12.13
N ASN A 95 -6.97 -9.07 12.64
CA ASN A 95 -7.28 -9.40 14.03
C ASN A 95 -6.48 -8.52 15.01
N LYS A 96 -6.41 -7.20 14.72
CA LYS A 96 -5.68 -6.20 15.48
C LYS A 96 -6.58 -5.10 16.01
N ALA A 97 -6.20 -4.54 17.15
CA ALA A 97 -6.76 -3.27 17.61
C ALA A 97 -6.23 -2.11 16.76
N PHE A 98 -6.98 -1.01 16.74
CA PHE A 98 -6.60 0.21 16.05
C PHE A 98 -6.93 1.45 16.89
N HIS A 99 -6.35 2.58 16.52
CA HIS A 99 -6.75 3.89 17.04
C HIS A 99 -7.73 4.56 16.10
N PHE A 100 -8.83 5.10 16.63
CA PHE A 100 -9.71 5.95 15.84
C PHE A 100 -9.03 7.28 15.54
N ILE A 101 -9.12 7.71 14.29
CA ILE A 101 -8.60 8.99 13.80
C ILE A 101 -9.67 9.71 12.98
N LYS A 102 -9.53 11.04 12.84
CA LYS A 102 -10.47 11.91 12.13
C LYS A 102 -9.97 12.40 10.77
N TRP A 103 -8.73 12.09 10.45
CA TRP A 103 -8.07 12.51 9.22
C TRP A 103 -7.38 11.33 8.55
N GLU A 104 -7.69 11.13 7.28
CA GLU A 104 -7.00 10.20 6.36
C GLU A 104 -6.30 11.01 5.27
N TYR A 105 -5.32 10.43 4.59
CA TYR A 105 -4.74 11.04 3.40
C TYR A 105 -5.52 10.59 2.17
N ASP A 106 -5.53 11.41 1.12
CA ASP A 106 -6.33 11.15 -0.07
C ASP A 106 -5.53 11.58 -1.32
N LEU A 107 -5.28 10.59 -2.18
CA LEU A 107 -4.72 10.72 -3.52
C LEU A 107 -5.72 10.21 -4.54
N GLU A 108 -5.97 11.02 -5.57
CA GLU A 108 -6.80 10.62 -6.70
C GLU A 108 -5.91 10.41 -7.93
N TYR A 109 -6.02 9.24 -8.58
CA TYR A 109 -5.32 9.00 -9.84
C TYR A 109 -6.15 8.15 -10.81
N GLU A 110 -6.87 8.85 -11.67
CA GLU A 110 -7.80 8.28 -12.64
C GLU A 110 -7.34 8.50 -14.09
N HIS A 111 -8.00 7.78 -15.00
CA HIS A 111 -7.82 7.88 -16.43
C HIS A 111 -8.07 9.31 -16.90
N MET A 112 -7.21 9.78 -17.82
CA MET A 112 -7.07 11.17 -18.28
C MET A 112 -6.22 12.08 -17.40
N MET A 113 -5.87 11.68 -16.17
CA MET A 113 -4.92 12.43 -15.34
C MET A 113 -3.48 12.16 -15.81
N THR A 114 -2.68 13.21 -15.94
CA THR A 114 -1.25 13.10 -16.24
C THR A 114 -0.41 12.87 -14.99
N GLU A 115 -0.89 13.37 -13.86
CA GLU A 115 -0.28 13.28 -12.53
C GLU A 115 -1.41 13.08 -11.52
N PRO A 116 -1.19 12.36 -10.41
CA PRO A 116 -2.18 12.23 -9.35
C PRO A 116 -2.45 13.57 -8.69
N GLN A 117 -3.67 13.72 -8.20
CA GLN A 117 -4.08 14.87 -7.41
C GLN A 117 -3.87 14.55 -5.94
N ASP A 118 -3.02 15.34 -5.28
CA ASP A 118 -2.76 15.24 -3.86
C ASP A 118 -3.70 16.16 -3.06
N ASN A 119 -4.75 15.58 -2.47
CA ASN A 119 -5.75 16.31 -1.67
C ASN A 119 -5.27 16.56 -0.22
N GLY A 120 -4.14 15.93 0.16
CA GLY A 120 -3.60 15.93 1.51
C GLY A 120 -4.55 15.28 2.51
N PHE A 121 -4.54 15.76 3.75
CA PHE A 121 -5.45 15.23 4.77
C PHE A 121 -6.91 15.64 4.53
N VAL A 122 -7.82 14.67 4.46
CA VAL A 122 -9.26 14.84 4.37
C VAL A 122 -9.96 14.24 5.58
N LYS A 123 -11.23 14.62 5.80
CA LYS A 123 -12.00 14.06 6.92
C LYS A 123 -12.20 12.57 6.71
N SER A 124 -11.86 11.79 7.74
CA SER A 124 -11.94 10.34 7.65
C SER A 124 -13.34 9.83 7.39
N ARG A 125 -13.39 8.69 6.70
CA ARG A 125 -14.62 8.00 6.32
C ARG A 125 -14.47 6.51 6.60
N SER A 126 -15.60 5.81 6.71
CA SER A 126 -15.61 4.35 6.70
C SER A 126 -16.76 3.83 5.87
N CYS A 127 -16.54 2.66 5.28
CA CYS A 127 -17.60 1.85 4.72
C CYS A 127 -18.67 1.58 5.78
N ILE A 128 -19.93 1.75 5.41
CA ILE A 128 -21.08 1.38 6.24
C ILE A 128 -22.02 0.52 5.40
N THR A 129 -22.62 -0.47 6.04
CA THR A 129 -23.61 -1.31 5.39
C THR A 129 -24.80 -0.45 4.95
N ILE A 130 -25.18 -0.54 3.66
CA ILE A 130 -26.36 0.16 3.14
C ILE A 130 -27.62 -0.68 3.35
N SER A 131 -27.51 -2.00 3.17
CA SER A 131 -28.59 -2.97 3.37
C SER A 131 -28.01 -4.30 3.86
N PRO A 132 -28.43 -4.83 5.02
CA PRO A 132 -29.46 -4.29 5.93
C PRO A 132 -29.09 -2.92 6.53
N GLU A 133 -30.02 -2.30 7.26
CA GLU A 133 -29.76 -1.00 7.91
C GLU A 133 -28.48 -1.09 8.77
N PRO A 134 -27.57 -0.10 8.66
CA PRO A 134 -26.31 -0.13 9.38
C PRO A 134 -26.56 -0.14 10.88
N SER A 135 -25.69 -0.85 11.59
CA SER A 135 -25.69 -0.93 13.04
C SER A 135 -25.48 0.46 13.67
N SER A 136 -25.90 0.61 14.94
CA SER A 136 -25.62 1.84 15.70
C SER A 136 -24.12 2.15 15.80
N TRP A 137 -23.31 1.09 15.83
CA TRP A 137 -21.86 1.21 15.88
C TRP A 137 -21.29 1.79 14.58
N GLU A 138 -21.72 1.29 13.41
CA GLU A 138 -21.32 1.85 12.11
C GLU A 138 -21.74 3.32 11.99
N GLN A 139 -22.97 3.65 12.39
CA GLN A 139 -23.48 5.02 12.34
C GLN A 139 -22.71 6.00 13.23
N GLU A 140 -22.34 5.57 14.44
CA GLU A 140 -21.55 6.38 15.38
C GLU A 140 -20.12 6.62 14.87
N HIS A 141 -19.52 5.65 14.17
CA HIS A 141 -18.11 5.67 13.79
C HIS A 141 -17.86 5.90 12.28
N LYS A 142 -18.87 6.24 11.48
CA LYS A 142 -18.74 6.43 10.01
C LYS A 142 -17.80 7.54 9.56
N HIS A 143 -17.42 8.45 10.46
CA HIS A 143 -16.53 9.59 10.20
C HIS A 143 -15.14 9.43 10.82
N LEU A 144 -14.73 8.19 11.07
CA LEU A 144 -13.47 7.87 11.74
C LEU A 144 -12.74 6.77 10.97
N ALA A 145 -11.45 6.92 10.68
CA ALA A 145 -10.65 5.84 10.11
C ALA A 145 -9.94 5.06 11.23
N GLY A 146 -9.37 3.90 10.88
CA GLY A 146 -8.52 3.14 11.78
C GLY A 146 -7.04 3.34 11.47
N LEU A 147 -6.26 3.63 12.49
CA LEU A 147 -4.80 3.61 12.43
C LEU A 147 -4.28 2.31 13.07
N PHE A 148 -3.67 1.46 12.26
CA PHE A 148 -3.17 0.14 12.64
C PHE A 148 -1.66 0.14 12.78
N GLU A 149 -1.13 -0.63 13.73
CA GLU A 149 0.30 -0.86 13.87
C GLU A 149 0.76 -2.01 12.96
N ILE A 150 1.87 -1.78 12.25
CA ILE A 150 2.47 -2.67 11.27
C ILE A 150 3.75 -3.26 11.86
N GLU A 151 3.72 -4.55 12.15
CA GLU A 151 4.81 -5.26 12.83
C GLU A 151 5.51 -6.24 11.88
N LYS A 152 4.79 -6.73 10.88
CA LYS A 152 5.26 -7.73 9.92
C LYS A 152 4.71 -7.46 8.53
N TYR A 153 5.39 -7.99 7.52
CA TYR A 153 4.97 -7.91 6.12
C TYR A 153 3.52 -8.35 5.89
N GLN A 154 3.08 -9.41 6.60
CA GLN A 154 1.72 -9.93 6.50
C GLN A 154 0.64 -8.92 6.93
N ASP A 155 0.99 -7.90 7.73
CA ASP A 155 0.02 -6.86 8.08
C ASP A 155 -0.25 -5.96 6.87
N ILE A 156 0.75 -5.69 6.02
CA ILE A 156 0.55 -4.96 4.76
C ILE A 156 -0.33 -5.77 3.82
N ILE A 157 -0.09 -7.08 3.72
CA ILE A 157 -0.96 -8.00 2.94
C ILE A 157 -2.40 -7.93 3.43
N GLY A 158 -2.63 -8.00 4.75
CA GLY A 158 -3.98 -7.96 5.31
C GLY A 158 -4.71 -6.64 5.04
N LEU A 159 -3.98 -5.51 5.02
CA LEU A 159 -4.55 -4.22 4.65
C LEU A 159 -4.94 -4.15 3.18
N GLU A 160 -4.08 -4.64 2.28
CA GLU A 160 -4.40 -4.73 0.84
C GLU A 160 -5.63 -5.61 0.59
N LEU A 161 -5.71 -6.76 1.27
CA LEU A 161 -6.89 -7.64 1.18
C LEU A 161 -8.17 -6.96 1.65
N ALA A 162 -8.09 -6.02 2.61
CA ALA A 162 -9.23 -5.25 3.07
C ALA A 162 -9.71 -4.23 2.03
N THR A 163 -8.79 -3.66 1.24
CA THR A 163 -9.07 -2.59 0.26
C THR A 163 -9.29 -3.10 -1.16
N PHE A 164 -9.01 -4.37 -1.45
CA PHE A 164 -9.19 -5.00 -2.76
C PHE A 164 -10.62 -5.19 -3.25
N GLY A 165 -11.62 -4.83 -2.45
CA GLY A 165 -13.02 -4.88 -2.86
C GLY A 165 -13.46 -3.76 -3.81
N ASP A 166 -12.64 -2.72 -3.97
CA ASP A 166 -12.98 -1.49 -4.69
C ASP A 166 -12.24 -1.32 -6.03
N ALA A 167 -12.58 -0.28 -6.77
CA ALA A 167 -11.92 0.08 -8.02
C ALA A 167 -10.45 0.52 -7.83
N SER A 168 -10.08 0.96 -6.63
CA SER A 168 -8.71 1.20 -6.20
C SER A 168 -8.48 0.81 -4.74
N SER A 169 -7.26 0.38 -4.42
CA SER A 169 -6.78 0.22 -3.04
C SER A 169 -5.95 1.47 -2.69
N GLU A 170 -6.24 2.11 -1.57
CA GLU A 170 -5.42 3.21 -1.06
C GLU A 170 -5.05 2.95 0.41
N ILE A 171 -3.76 2.94 0.69
CA ILE A 171 -3.24 2.75 2.03
C ILE A 171 -2.15 3.77 2.31
N THR A 172 -2.37 4.55 3.36
CA THR A 172 -1.38 5.50 3.87
C THR A 172 -0.54 4.83 4.95
N PHE A 173 0.78 4.95 4.89
CA PHE A 173 1.73 4.43 5.86
C PHE A 173 2.58 5.54 6.49
N PHE A 174 2.92 5.34 7.77
CA PHE A 174 3.87 6.15 8.52
C PHE A 174 4.97 5.26 9.08
N GLY A 175 6.22 5.51 8.71
CA GLY A 175 7.40 4.91 9.34
C GLY A 175 8.06 5.92 10.27
N LEU A 176 7.98 5.68 11.58
CA LEU A 176 8.46 6.60 12.60
C LEU A 176 9.75 6.08 13.26
N ASP A 177 10.72 6.96 13.50
CA ASP A 177 11.99 6.59 14.16
C ASP A 177 11.77 6.12 15.61
N ASN A 178 10.70 6.59 16.26
CA ASN A 178 10.25 6.12 17.57
C ASN A 178 8.72 6.06 17.63
N TYR A 179 8.16 5.18 18.48
CA TYR A 179 6.72 5.15 18.73
C TYR A 179 6.22 6.54 19.15
N ASN A 180 5.25 7.06 18.40
CA ASN A 180 4.86 8.45 18.52
C ASN A 180 3.36 8.60 18.79
N LEU A 181 3.00 8.76 20.07
CA LEU A 181 1.65 9.18 20.47
C LEU A 181 1.22 10.49 19.78
N LYS A 182 2.17 11.30 19.30
CA LYS A 182 1.87 12.51 18.51
C LYS A 182 1.12 12.18 17.22
N LEU A 183 1.41 11.07 16.53
CA LEU A 183 0.71 10.70 15.30
C LEU A 183 -0.79 10.53 15.59
N VAL A 184 -1.12 9.65 16.53
CA VAL A 184 -2.50 9.39 16.97
C VAL A 184 -3.17 10.70 17.40
N ASN A 185 -2.50 11.48 18.25
CA ASN A 185 -3.05 12.73 18.77
C ASN A 185 -3.35 13.74 17.66
N GLN A 186 -2.42 13.96 16.73
CA GLN A 186 -2.57 14.92 15.63
C GLN A 186 -3.72 14.52 14.70
N LEU A 187 -3.78 13.24 14.31
CA LEU A 187 -4.83 12.71 13.44
C LEU A 187 -6.21 12.63 14.12
N SER A 188 -6.27 12.68 15.46
CA SER A 188 -7.54 12.63 16.23
C SER A 188 -8.13 14.01 16.54
N THR A 189 -7.40 15.09 16.25
CA THR A 189 -7.87 16.46 16.51
C THR A 189 -8.96 16.89 15.53
N ASN A 190 -9.66 17.99 15.86
CA ASN A 190 -10.65 18.57 14.95
C ASN A 190 -10.01 19.41 13.83
N GLU A 191 -8.78 19.87 14.03
CA GLU A 191 -8.01 20.70 13.10
C GLU A 191 -7.34 19.84 12.04
N LYS A 192 -7.25 20.33 10.80
CA LYS A 192 -6.59 19.60 9.70
C LYS A 192 -5.09 19.55 9.98
N PRO A 193 -4.47 18.36 10.13
CA PRO A 193 -3.05 18.28 10.38
C PRO A 193 -2.27 18.55 9.09
N THR A 194 -0.98 18.82 9.24
CA THR A 194 -0.02 18.85 8.14
C THR A 194 1.04 17.77 8.32
N LEU A 195 1.62 17.28 7.21
CA LEU A 195 2.71 16.30 7.28
C LEU A 195 3.95 16.87 7.98
N ASP A 196 4.24 18.16 7.82
CA ASP A 196 5.36 18.82 8.50
C ASP A 196 5.22 18.78 10.03
N GLU A 197 3.99 18.86 10.55
CA GLU A 197 3.71 18.75 11.98
C GLU A 197 3.77 17.31 12.49
N ILE A 198 3.37 16.34 11.66
CA ILE A 198 3.34 14.92 12.04
C ILE A 198 4.75 14.33 12.02
N LEU A 199 5.50 14.54 10.94
CA LEU A 199 6.78 13.87 10.69
C LEU A 199 7.93 14.52 11.48
N GLY A 200 8.72 13.69 12.16
CA GLY A 200 10.07 14.01 12.60
C GLY A 200 11.08 14.00 11.44
N GLU A 201 12.33 14.38 11.73
CA GLU A 201 13.39 14.51 10.70
C GLU A 201 13.63 13.22 9.91
N ARG A 202 13.57 12.07 10.60
CA ARG A 202 13.85 10.74 10.06
C ARG A 202 12.60 9.91 9.77
N ASP A 203 11.43 10.50 9.93
CA ASP A 203 10.17 9.82 9.68
C ASP A 203 9.88 9.81 8.17
N ILE A 204 9.17 8.79 7.73
CA ILE A 204 8.77 8.61 6.34
C ILE A 204 7.25 8.48 6.30
N PHE A 205 6.64 9.23 5.40
CA PHE A 205 5.26 9.06 4.98
C PHE A 205 5.25 8.37 3.61
N ILE A 206 4.35 7.42 3.42
CA ILE A 206 4.16 6.73 2.14
C ILE A 206 2.66 6.66 1.90
N ASP A 207 2.20 7.05 0.74
CA ASP A 207 0.85 6.76 0.28
C ASP A 207 0.91 5.85 -0.94
N LEU A 208 0.20 4.73 -0.86
CA LEU A 208 0.15 3.68 -1.88
C LEU A 208 -1.27 3.60 -2.42
N LEU A 209 -1.44 4.03 -3.67
CA LEU A 209 -2.67 3.91 -4.43
C LEU A 209 -2.48 2.88 -5.53
N ILE A 210 -3.32 1.85 -5.59
CA ILE A 210 -3.29 0.79 -6.59
C ILE A 210 -4.63 0.76 -7.32
N GLY A 211 -4.62 1.13 -8.60
CA GLY A 211 -5.77 0.91 -9.48
C GLY A 211 -6.03 -0.57 -9.73
N GLN A 212 -7.29 -0.97 -9.55
CA GLN A 212 -7.74 -2.36 -9.70
C GLN A 212 -8.73 -2.56 -10.85
N ASP A 213 -9.44 -1.48 -11.22
CA ASP A 213 -10.35 -1.46 -12.36
C ASP A 213 -9.85 -0.53 -13.47
N MET A 214 -10.34 -0.77 -14.69
CA MET A 214 -10.08 0.09 -15.84
C MET A 214 -10.53 1.51 -15.53
N GLY A 215 -9.59 2.45 -15.63
CA GLY A 215 -9.85 3.84 -15.28
C GLY A 215 -9.07 4.32 -14.07
N TYR A 216 -8.48 3.41 -13.30
CA TYR A 216 -7.71 3.74 -12.10
C TYR A 216 -6.24 3.38 -12.30
N TYR A 217 -5.35 4.30 -11.95
CA TYR A 217 -3.91 4.11 -12.08
C TYR A 217 -3.25 3.87 -10.72
N SER A 218 -2.01 3.39 -10.75
CA SER A 218 -1.23 3.14 -9.53
C SER A 218 -0.24 4.27 -9.28
N CYS A 219 -0.07 4.64 -8.01
CA CYS A 219 0.84 5.67 -7.57
C CYS A 219 1.48 5.29 -6.23
N ILE A 220 2.76 5.62 -6.08
CA ILE A 220 3.43 5.66 -4.78
C ILE A 220 3.95 7.08 -4.56
N THR A 221 3.49 7.71 -3.49
CA THR A 221 3.96 9.02 -3.03
C THR A 221 4.70 8.86 -1.72
N ILE A 222 6.00 9.18 -1.69
CA ILE A 222 6.82 9.12 -0.48
C ILE A 222 7.20 10.54 -0.08
N LYS A 223 6.98 10.90 1.18
CA LYS A 223 7.34 12.22 1.73
C LYS A 223 8.20 12.08 2.98
N ALA A 224 9.28 12.83 3.05
CA ALA A 224 10.21 12.82 4.18
C ALA A 224 10.87 14.19 4.37
N LYS A 225 11.32 14.51 5.59
CA LYS A 225 12.08 15.73 5.87
C LYS A 225 13.54 15.61 5.44
N GLU A 226 14.13 14.44 5.68
CA GLU A 226 15.45 14.09 5.16
C GLU A 226 15.38 13.59 3.71
N ASP A 227 16.44 13.85 2.95
CA ASP A 227 16.58 13.37 1.58
C ASP A 227 16.97 11.89 1.57
N ILE A 228 16.04 11.03 1.17
CA ILE A 228 16.21 9.57 1.13
C ILE A 228 16.50 9.03 -0.28
N TRP A 229 16.86 9.90 -1.24
CA TRP A 229 17.00 9.52 -2.65
C TRP A 229 17.98 8.36 -2.91
N GLU A 230 19.11 8.34 -2.20
CA GLU A 230 20.11 7.26 -2.35
C GLU A 230 19.58 5.92 -1.85
N THR A 231 18.91 5.91 -0.69
CA THR A 231 18.21 4.73 -0.15
C THR A 231 17.17 4.23 -1.14
N LEU A 232 16.33 5.14 -1.66
CA LEU A 232 15.27 4.79 -2.61
C LEU A 232 15.82 4.20 -3.90
N ASN A 233 16.85 4.82 -4.48
CA ASN A 233 17.50 4.29 -5.70
C ASN A 233 18.14 2.92 -5.49
N THR A 234 18.75 2.70 -4.33
CA THR A 234 19.35 1.40 -4.02
C THR A 234 18.27 0.32 -3.97
N LEU A 235 17.18 0.57 -3.26
CA LEU A 235 16.05 -0.35 -3.15
C LEU A 235 15.39 -0.62 -4.52
N THR A 236 15.16 0.42 -5.34
CA THR A 236 14.53 0.24 -6.66
C THR A 236 15.41 -0.55 -7.62
N ILE A 237 16.74 -0.38 -7.57
CA ILE A 237 17.69 -1.17 -8.36
C ILE A 237 17.69 -2.64 -7.91
N GLU A 238 17.62 -2.91 -6.61
CA GLU A 238 17.57 -4.28 -6.10
C GLU A 238 16.27 -4.99 -6.46
N LEU A 239 15.14 -4.31 -6.29
CA LEU A 239 13.83 -4.81 -6.72
C LEU A 239 13.81 -5.07 -8.24
N TYR A 240 14.37 -4.15 -9.03
CA TYR A 240 14.51 -4.32 -10.48
C TYR A 240 15.28 -5.60 -10.83
N LYS A 241 16.42 -5.85 -10.17
CA LYS A 241 17.22 -7.06 -10.40
C LYS A 241 16.45 -8.33 -10.03
N LYS A 242 15.75 -8.33 -8.88
CA LYS A 242 15.00 -9.49 -8.40
C LYS A 242 13.80 -9.81 -9.29
N GLY A 243 13.01 -8.81 -9.70
CA GLY A 243 11.90 -9.05 -10.61
C GLY A 243 12.35 -9.41 -12.03
N LEU A 244 13.49 -8.89 -12.52
CA LEU A 244 14.09 -9.37 -13.77
C LEU A 244 14.53 -10.84 -13.67
N ASN A 245 15.14 -11.24 -12.55
CA ASN A 245 15.49 -12.64 -12.31
C ASN A 245 14.25 -13.53 -12.26
N TYR A 246 13.19 -13.09 -11.58
CA TYR A 246 11.89 -13.77 -11.56
C TYR A 246 11.37 -14.02 -12.98
N GLU A 247 11.28 -12.98 -13.82
CA GLU A 247 10.80 -13.11 -15.20
C GLU A 247 11.65 -14.04 -16.07
N GLN A 248 12.96 -14.08 -15.83
CA GLN A 248 13.87 -14.99 -16.54
C GLN A 248 13.66 -16.45 -16.11
N ASN A 249 13.24 -16.68 -14.86
CA ASN A 249 13.07 -18.01 -14.28
C ASN A 249 11.64 -18.54 -14.30
N LEU A 250 10.66 -17.81 -14.86
CA LEU A 250 9.25 -18.24 -14.93
C LEU A 250 9.04 -19.66 -15.45
N HIS A 251 9.86 -20.10 -16.41
CA HIS A 251 9.79 -21.43 -17.00
C HIS A 251 10.12 -22.57 -16.02
N ASN A 252 10.71 -22.25 -14.87
CA ASN A 252 11.05 -23.19 -13.80
C ASN A 252 10.00 -23.19 -12.67
N ILE A 253 8.97 -22.33 -12.75
CA ILE A 253 7.91 -22.26 -11.75
C ILE A 253 6.78 -23.19 -12.20
N GLU A 254 6.75 -24.40 -11.66
CA GLU A 254 5.76 -25.42 -12.05
C GLU A 254 4.60 -25.52 -11.06
N SER A 255 4.75 -24.94 -9.86
CA SER A 255 3.77 -25.04 -8.79
C SER A 255 3.63 -23.75 -7.98
N ILE A 256 2.57 -23.70 -7.17
CA ILE A 256 2.34 -22.61 -6.21
C ILE A 256 3.46 -22.54 -5.16
N ASP A 257 4.06 -23.67 -4.78
CA ASP A 257 5.15 -23.70 -3.81
C ASP A 257 6.43 -23.09 -4.41
N ASP A 258 6.68 -23.31 -5.71
CA ASP A 258 7.78 -22.66 -6.45
C ASP A 258 7.53 -21.16 -6.56
N PHE A 259 6.30 -20.77 -6.91
CA PHE A 259 5.90 -19.36 -6.99
C PHE A 259 6.09 -18.64 -5.65
N ALA A 260 5.63 -19.26 -4.56
CA ALA A 260 5.81 -18.72 -3.21
C ALA A 260 7.29 -18.57 -2.82
N THR A 261 8.16 -19.47 -3.30
CA THR A 261 9.61 -19.39 -3.08
C THR A 261 10.22 -18.21 -3.82
N GLU A 262 9.81 -17.96 -5.06
CA GLU A 262 10.23 -16.80 -5.83
C GLU A 262 9.73 -15.48 -5.21
N MET A 263 8.47 -15.42 -4.76
CA MET A 263 7.94 -14.23 -4.07
C MET A 263 8.72 -13.91 -2.80
N LYS A 264 9.04 -14.93 -1.98
CA LYS A 264 9.90 -14.75 -0.80
C LYS A 264 11.30 -14.26 -1.17
N THR A 265 11.82 -14.64 -2.32
CA THR A 265 13.10 -14.14 -2.81
C THR A 265 13.01 -12.65 -3.18
N ILE A 266 11.90 -12.20 -3.75
CA ILE A 266 11.66 -10.77 -4.00
C ILE A 266 11.56 -9.98 -2.69
N ILE A 267 10.77 -10.48 -1.73
CA ILE A 267 10.52 -9.82 -0.44
C ILE A 267 11.80 -9.60 0.37
N ASN A 268 12.70 -10.61 0.39
CA ASN A 268 13.93 -10.56 1.15
C ASN A 268 15.03 -9.80 0.39
N LEU A 269 15.08 -8.47 0.56
CA LEU A 269 16.25 -7.63 0.26
C LEU A 269 17.30 -7.73 1.37
#